data_AF-A0A0N4X692-F1
#
_entry.id   AF-A0A0N4X692-F1
#
_cell.length_a   1.000
_cell.length_b   1.000
_cell.length_c   1.000
_cell.angle_alpha   90.00
_cell.angle_beta   90.00
_cell.angle_gamma   90.00
#
_symmetry.space_group_name_H-M   'P 1'
#
loop_
_entity.id
_entity.type
_entity.pdbx_description
1 polymer ?
#
loop_
_entity_poly.entity_id
_entity_poly.type
_entity_poly.pdbx_seq_one_letter_code
_entity_poly.pdbx_strand_id
1 'polypeptide(L)'
;LCRIDQGQIENERRLLAQRAVPPYTGCVTVHIKLEYSGKWGDTIAGVRQLSAAFYIEIGKYLKAKHGLIAIPTVDQLFVVKDGVVFKLVLVLDKVLKLLEQRVAEVKASGATKIETSAEGQRLTAWKKQFVSEALLQASLHSFATKHSTFGETVQIMKRWLSIHFMTDAVPPLALEMVVAAAFEHPVLPPPRTSLSAFRRVLQLIVRHNWTARPLFVDFDNAWNEEEIAKLESNFVKMRPVLPPMVIITNEDPVGSKWTRDGPTPLMLKRIIALATSTLKVLDMNYENEKRVDIESALSSVDMSIYDAIIEIYPKMVVRKDAKEELLQNIKALPVVNFDPVEELVYELNAHFQHVALFFWNRYGGDCIGLKWKPHELEVPAKISRCCSHFSKSPGASNLLLNKEEILEGIRILGRGIVKDIQCIT
;
A
#
# COMPACT_ATOMS: atom_id res chain seq x y z
N LEU A 1 -5.56 -31.56 -12.40
CA LEU A 1 -5.25 -31.16 -13.78
C LEU A 1 -3.88 -30.50 -13.81
N CYS A 2 -2.80 -31.29 -13.71
CA CYS A 2 -1.43 -30.83 -13.89
C CYS A 2 -0.81 -31.71 -14.98
N ARG A 3 -1.02 -31.36 -16.24
CA ARG A 3 -0.19 -31.89 -17.33
C ARG A 3 1.09 -31.07 -17.35
N ILE A 4 2.22 -31.78 -17.39
CA ILE A 4 3.57 -31.20 -17.44
C ILE A 4 3.78 -30.81 -18.91
N ASP A 5 3.34 -29.62 -19.29
CA ASP A 5 3.62 -29.10 -20.62
C ASP A 5 5.09 -28.66 -20.65
N GLN A 6 5.87 -29.36 -21.48
CA GLN A 6 7.29 -29.09 -21.72
C GLN A 6 7.39 -27.77 -22.50
N GLY A 7 8.10 -26.78 -21.96
CA GLY A 7 8.23 -25.49 -22.61
C GLY A 7 9.09 -25.51 -23.88
N GLN A 8 9.00 -24.43 -24.67
CA GLN A 8 9.66 -24.29 -25.97
C GLN A 8 11.17 -24.05 -25.83
N ILE A 9 11.93 -24.49 -26.83
CA ILE A 9 13.37 -24.22 -26.93
C ILE A 9 13.54 -23.10 -27.96
N GLU A 10 14.06 -21.95 -27.53
CA GLU A 10 14.56 -20.88 -28.41
C GLU A 10 16.04 -20.63 -28.06
N ASN A 11 16.91 -20.52 -29.07
CA ASN A 11 18.35 -20.26 -28.92
C ASN A 11 19.05 -21.17 -27.88
N GLU A 12 18.86 -22.49 -28.00
CA GLU A 12 19.46 -23.52 -27.13
C GLU A 12 19.07 -23.42 -25.63
N ARG A 13 18.16 -22.51 -25.26
CA ARG A 13 17.64 -22.38 -23.90
C ARG A 13 16.23 -22.95 -23.82
N ARG A 14 16.03 -23.88 -22.89
CA ARG A 14 14.72 -24.44 -22.57
C ARG A 14 13.92 -23.40 -21.81
N LEU A 15 13.02 -22.68 -22.48
CA LEU A 15 12.07 -21.80 -21.82
C LEU A 15 11.11 -22.70 -21.02
N LEU A 16 10.98 -22.45 -19.72
CA LEU A 16 9.93 -23.11 -18.94
C LEU A 16 8.58 -22.71 -19.55
N ALA A 17 7.65 -23.66 -19.69
CA ALA A 17 6.28 -23.34 -20.06
C ALA A 17 5.76 -22.34 -19.02
N GLN A 18 5.65 -21.07 -19.41
CA GLN A 18 5.15 -20.01 -18.56
C GLN A 18 3.69 -20.34 -18.28
N ARG A 19 3.44 -20.96 -17.11
CA ARG A 19 2.08 -21.27 -16.66
C ARG A 19 1.27 -19.98 -16.67
N ALA A 20 0.04 -20.06 -17.17
CA ALA A 20 -0.88 -18.94 -17.11
C ALA A 20 -1.06 -18.52 -15.64
N VAL A 21 -0.67 -17.29 -15.32
CA VAL A 21 -0.95 -16.68 -14.01
C VAL A 21 -2.45 -16.39 -13.97
N PRO A 22 -3.16 -16.70 -12.86
CA PRO A 22 -4.56 -16.34 -12.75
C PRO A 22 -4.73 -14.80 -12.87
N PRO A 23 -5.85 -14.33 -13.44
CA PRO A 23 -6.15 -12.90 -13.49
C PRO A 23 -6.25 -12.34 -12.07
N TYR A 24 -5.87 -11.07 -11.90
CA TYR A 24 -6.02 -10.42 -10.60
C TYR A 24 -7.49 -10.32 -10.21
N THR A 25 -7.86 -10.95 -9.10
CA THR A 25 -9.21 -10.85 -8.53
C THR A 25 -9.12 -10.19 -7.17
N GLY A 26 -9.56 -8.93 -7.06
CA GLY A 26 -9.63 -8.24 -5.78
C GLY A 26 -10.71 -8.82 -4.87
N CYS A 27 -10.54 -8.69 -3.55
CA CYS A 27 -11.62 -8.98 -2.60
C CYS A 27 -12.10 -7.72 -1.85
N VAL A 28 -13.41 -7.64 -1.61
CA VAL A 28 -14.01 -6.62 -0.76
C VAL A 28 -14.11 -7.16 0.67
N THR A 29 -13.49 -6.48 1.64
CA THR A 29 -13.58 -6.90 3.04
C THR A 29 -14.87 -6.39 3.68
N VAL A 30 -15.59 -7.27 4.37
CA VAL A 30 -16.83 -6.95 5.09
C VAL A 30 -16.65 -7.31 6.56
N HIS A 31 -16.77 -6.32 7.43
CA HIS A 31 -16.72 -6.54 8.88
C HIS A 31 -18.11 -6.89 9.42
N ILE A 32 -18.21 -8.01 10.14
CA ILE A 32 -19.44 -8.48 10.77
C ILE A 32 -19.32 -8.30 12.28
N LYS A 33 -20.28 -7.60 12.89
CA LYS A 33 -20.44 -7.55 14.33
C LYS A 33 -21.65 -8.38 14.74
N LEU A 34 -21.46 -9.20 15.76
CA LEU A 34 -22.54 -9.99 16.36
C LEU A 34 -23.04 -9.30 17.62
N GLU A 35 -24.22 -9.70 18.08
CA GLU A 35 -24.71 -9.28 19.39
C GLU A 35 -23.77 -9.73 20.52
N TYR A 36 -23.84 -9.00 21.64
CA TYR A 36 -23.01 -9.30 22.78
C TYR A 36 -23.30 -10.70 23.34
N SER A 37 -22.25 -11.47 23.58
CA SER A 37 -22.32 -12.78 24.22
C SER A 37 -21.12 -12.97 25.15
N GLY A 38 -21.33 -13.60 26.30
CA GLY A 38 -20.25 -13.98 27.22
C GLY A 38 -19.58 -15.31 26.85
N LYS A 39 -20.11 -16.05 25.88
CA LYS A 39 -19.74 -17.46 25.60
C LYS A 39 -18.58 -17.62 24.60
N TRP A 40 -17.78 -16.57 24.36
CA TRP A 40 -16.70 -16.59 23.38
C TRP A 40 -15.40 -17.25 23.87
N GLY A 41 -15.33 -17.61 25.15
CA GLY A 41 -14.11 -18.13 25.80
C GLY A 41 -13.12 -17.03 26.18
N ASP A 42 -12.09 -17.38 26.94
CA ASP A 42 -11.14 -16.41 27.54
C ASP A 42 -9.76 -16.38 26.87
N THR A 43 -9.57 -17.15 25.79
CA THR A 43 -8.32 -17.15 25.03
C THR A 43 -8.55 -16.71 23.59
N ILE A 44 -7.58 -16.02 23.00
CA ILE A 44 -7.64 -15.57 21.60
C ILE A 44 -7.78 -16.78 20.65
N ALA A 45 -7.09 -17.88 20.93
CA ALA A 45 -7.20 -19.10 20.14
C ALA A 45 -8.59 -19.72 20.22
N GLY A 46 -9.21 -19.75 21.40
CA GLY A 46 -10.59 -20.21 21.58
C GLY A 46 -11.59 -19.35 20.82
N VAL A 47 -11.46 -18.02 20.92
CA VAL A 47 -12.29 -17.07 20.14
C VAL A 47 -12.13 -17.32 18.64
N ARG A 48 -10.90 -17.49 18.15
CA ARG A 48 -10.60 -17.77 16.73
C ARG A 48 -11.26 -19.07 16.24
N GLN A 49 -11.19 -20.15 17.02
CA GLN A 49 -11.84 -21.42 16.69
C GLN A 49 -13.37 -21.32 16.68
N LEU A 50 -13.95 -20.59 17.63
CA LEU A 50 -15.38 -20.37 17.66
C LEU A 50 -15.85 -19.50 16.48
N SER A 51 -15.10 -18.44 16.13
CA SER A 51 -15.33 -17.67 14.91
C SER A 51 -15.31 -18.54 13.66
N ALA A 52 -14.37 -19.50 13.57
CA ALA A 52 -14.33 -20.46 12.47
C ALA A 52 -15.60 -21.33 12.39
N ALA A 53 -16.14 -21.76 13.53
CA ALA A 53 -17.41 -22.48 13.57
C ALA A 53 -18.58 -21.63 13.06
N PHE A 54 -18.64 -20.34 13.41
CA PHE A 54 -19.61 -19.40 12.84
C PHE A 54 -19.47 -19.27 11.33
N TYR A 55 -18.24 -19.13 10.81
CA TYR A 55 -18.01 -19.07 9.36
C TYR A 55 -18.50 -20.32 8.64
N ILE A 56 -18.34 -21.50 9.24
CA ILE A 56 -18.84 -22.77 8.68
C ILE A 56 -20.37 -22.75 8.58
N GLU A 57 -21.07 -22.38 9.66
CA GLU A 57 -22.53 -22.36 9.68
C GLU A 57 -23.11 -21.30 8.73
N ILE A 58 -22.54 -20.09 8.70
CA ILE A 58 -22.91 -19.05 7.74
C ILE A 58 -22.67 -19.56 6.30
N GLY A 59 -21.51 -20.18 6.05
CA GLY A 59 -21.17 -20.72 4.74
C GLY A 59 -22.12 -21.83 4.27
N LYS A 60 -22.52 -22.75 5.17
CA LYS A 60 -23.53 -23.78 4.88
C LYS A 60 -24.87 -23.15 4.52
N TYR A 61 -25.31 -22.16 5.28
CA TYR A 61 -26.58 -21.47 5.03
C TYR A 61 -26.59 -20.74 3.69
N LEU A 62 -25.53 -19.99 3.36
CA LEU A 62 -25.40 -19.28 2.08
C LEU A 62 -25.40 -20.24 0.88
N LYS A 63 -24.75 -21.40 1.01
CA LYS A 63 -24.80 -22.45 0.00
C LYS A 63 -26.21 -23.03 -0.17
N ALA A 64 -26.84 -23.43 0.93
CA ALA A 64 -28.12 -24.13 0.90
C ALA A 64 -29.26 -23.23 0.42
N LYS A 65 -29.33 -21.99 0.90
CA LYS A 65 -30.45 -21.08 0.63
C LYS A 65 -30.26 -20.21 -0.62
N HIS A 66 -29.02 -19.81 -0.89
CA HIS A 66 -28.72 -18.84 -1.96
C HIS A 66 -27.85 -19.43 -3.08
N GLY A 67 -27.41 -20.68 -2.99
CA GLY A 67 -26.57 -21.31 -4.02
C GLY A 67 -25.20 -20.65 -4.20
N LEU A 68 -24.75 -19.84 -3.23
CA LEU A 68 -23.50 -19.07 -3.35
C LEU A 68 -22.27 -19.94 -3.07
N ILE A 69 -21.15 -19.61 -3.72
CA ILE A 69 -19.85 -20.19 -3.37
C ILE A 69 -19.38 -19.54 -2.08
N ALA A 70 -19.43 -20.30 -0.98
CA ALA A 70 -19.01 -19.85 0.35
C ALA A 70 -17.91 -20.76 0.93
N ILE A 71 -16.69 -20.24 1.11
CA ILE A 71 -15.54 -21.02 1.58
C ILE A 71 -15.06 -20.45 2.93
N PRO A 72 -15.39 -21.11 4.05
CA PRO A 72 -14.90 -20.72 5.36
C PRO A 72 -13.42 -21.11 5.52
N THR A 73 -12.66 -20.25 6.20
CA THR A 73 -11.32 -20.54 6.73
C THR A 73 -11.31 -20.28 8.24
N VAL A 74 -10.15 -20.40 8.88
CA VAL A 74 -10.02 -20.19 10.33
C VAL A 74 -10.30 -18.73 10.72
N ASP A 75 -9.92 -17.77 9.88
CA ASP A 75 -9.97 -16.34 10.21
C ASP A 75 -11.08 -15.57 9.51
N GLN A 76 -11.64 -16.12 8.43
CA GLN A 76 -12.54 -15.41 7.54
C GLN A 76 -13.44 -16.35 6.73
N LEU A 77 -14.48 -15.78 6.13
CA LEU A 77 -15.37 -16.47 5.19
C LEU A 77 -15.31 -15.77 3.84
N PHE A 78 -14.96 -16.50 2.78
CA PHE A 78 -15.05 -15.98 1.42
C PHE A 78 -16.40 -16.31 0.79
N VAL A 79 -17.05 -15.31 0.19
CA VAL A 79 -18.32 -15.46 -0.53
C VAL A 79 -18.18 -14.87 -1.92
N VAL A 80 -18.51 -15.64 -2.95
CA VAL A 80 -18.58 -15.12 -4.32
C VAL A 80 -20.04 -14.83 -4.65
N LYS A 81 -20.33 -13.59 -5.05
CA LYS A 81 -21.66 -13.14 -5.46
C LYS A 81 -21.52 -12.16 -6.62
N ASP A 82 -22.24 -12.39 -7.71
CA ASP A 82 -22.29 -11.51 -8.88
C ASP A 82 -20.89 -11.15 -9.44
N GLY A 83 -19.97 -12.13 -9.46
CA GLY A 83 -18.59 -11.93 -9.92
C GLY A 83 -17.67 -11.24 -8.92
N VAL A 84 -18.18 -10.77 -7.78
CA VAL A 84 -17.40 -10.12 -6.73
C VAL A 84 -17.06 -11.10 -5.60
N VAL A 85 -15.82 -11.07 -5.13
CA VAL A 85 -15.40 -11.85 -3.96
C VAL A 85 -15.44 -11.00 -2.70
N PHE A 86 -16.25 -11.40 -1.74
CA PHE A 86 -16.36 -10.78 -0.43
C PHE A 86 -15.60 -11.61 0.60
N LYS A 87 -14.80 -10.92 1.43
CA LYS A 87 -14.06 -11.48 2.56
C LYS A 87 -14.73 -11.02 3.85
N LEU A 88 -15.55 -11.88 4.44
CA LEU A 88 -16.28 -11.62 5.67
C LEU A 88 -15.38 -11.90 6.88
N VAL A 89 -15.26 -10.93 7.77
CA VAL A 89 -14.42 -11.01 8.99
C VAL A 89 -15.26 -10.62 10.20
N LEU A 90 -15.33 -11.51 11.19
CA LEU A 90 -15.97 -11.25 12.48
C LEU A 90 -15.10 -10.33 13.33
N VAL A 91 -15.67 -9.18 13.71
CA VAL A 91 -15.05 -8.21 14.62
C VAL A 91 -15.77 -8.31 15.96
N LEU A 92 -15.05 -8.81 16.97
CA LEU A 92 -15.60 -9.11 18.29
C LEU A 92 -14.97 -8.23 19.36
N ASP A 93 -15.80 -7.56 20.16
CA ASP A 93 -15.35 -6.72 21.29
C ASP A 93 -14.59 -7.53 22.36
N LYS A 94 -14.83 -8.84 22.47
CA LYS A 94 -14.07 -9.72 23.36
C LYS A 94 -12.58 -9.75 23.00
N VAL A 95 -12.23 -9.71 21.71
CA VAL A 95 -10.82 -9.70 21.27
C VAL A 95 -10.17 -8.40 21.71
N LEU A 96 -10.85 -7.26 21.56
CA LEU A 96 -10.37 -5.98 22.05
C LEU A 96 -10.10 -6.02 23.56
N LYS A 97 -11.06 -6.49 24.35
CA LYS A 97 -10.91 -6.61 25.81
C LYS A 97 -9.74 -7.50 26.22
N LEU A 98 -9.54 -8.63 25.55
CA LEU A 98 -8.41 -9.53 25.82
C LEU A 98 -7.05 -8.86 25.50
N LEU A 99 -6.98 -8.08 24.41
CA LEU A 99 -5.76 -7.34 24.07
C LEU A 99 -5.48 -6.22 25.09
N GLU A 100 -6.51 -5.52 25.56
CA GLU A 100 -6.38 -4.49 26.60
C GLU A 100 -5.94 -5.08 27.94
N GLN A 101 -6.47 -6.24 28.32
CA GLN A 101 -6.04 -6.98 29.52
C GLN A 101 -4.56 -7.35 29.46
N ARG A 102 -4.09 -7.93 28.35
CA ARG A 102 -2.67 -8.28 28.18
C ARG A 102 -1.75 -7.07 28.25
N VAL A 103 -2.18 -5.95 27.68
CA VAL A 103 -1.45 -4.69 27.79
C VAL A 103 -1.39 -4.20 29.25
N ALA A 104 -2.48 -4.34 30.00
CA ALA A 104 -2.51 -4.00 31.43
C ALA A 104 -1.60 -4.92 32.27
N GLU A 105 -1.53 -6.21 31.97
CA GLU A 105 -0.61 -7.16 32.62
C GLU A 105 0.86 -6.78 32.38
N VAL A 106 1.22 -6.44 31.14
CA VAL A 106 2.58 -5.96 30.79
C VAL A 106 2.90 -4.63 31.49
N LYS A 107 1.91 -3.76 31.67
CA LYS A 107 2.07 -2.54 32.48
C LYS A 107 2.33 -2.86 33.95
N ALA A 108 1.59 -3.81 34.51
CA ALA A 108 1.74 -4.23 35.90
C ALA A 108 3.11 -4.90 36.16
N SER A 109 3.71 -5.54 35.16
CA SER A 109 5.06 -6.12 35.25
C SER A 109 6.20 -5.08 35.16
N GLY A 110 5.89 -3.78 35.18
CA GLY A 110 6.90 -2.70 35.21
C GLY A 110 7.47 -2.29 33.85
N ALA A 111 6.81 -2.66 32.74
CA ALA A 111 7.27 -2.25 31.41
C ALA A 111 7.08 -0.73 31.21
N THR A 112 8.19 -0.01 31.01
CA THR A 112 8.18 1.46 30.84
C THR A 112 7.75 1.92 29.45
N LYS A 113 7.76 1.04 28.44
CA LYS A 113 7.40 1.36 27.04
C LYS A 113 6.38 0.38 26.46
N ILE A 114 5.15 0.48 26.94
CA ILE A 114 4.03 -0.37 26.52
C ILE A 114 3.77 -0.25 25.02
N GLU A 115 3.84 0.95 24.46
CA GLU A 115 3.57 1.20 23.03
C GLU A 115 4.53 0.45 22.09
N THR A 116 5.77 0.21 22.55
CA THR A 116 6.78 -0.55 21.79
C THR A 116 6.75 -2.05 22.11
N SER A 117 5.98 -2.46 23.11
CA SER A 117 5.81 -3.89 23.41
C SER A 117 5.01 -4.59 22.32
N ALA A 118 5.23 -5.89 22.14
CA ALA A 118 4.50 -6.68 21.15
C ALA A 118 2.97 -6.62 21.39
N GLU A 119 2.51 -6.65 22.65
CA GLU A 119 1.09 -6.56 22.99
C GLU A 119 0.52 -5.15 22.72
N GLY A 120 1.27 -4.10 23.02
CA GLY A 120 0.88 -2.72 22.70
C GLY A 120 0.77 -2.47 21.20
N GLN A 121 1.72 -3.00 20.41
CA GLN A 121 1.66 -2.95 18.95
C GLN A 121 0.46 -3.73 18.40
N ARG A 122 0.18 -4.93 18.94
CA ARG A 122 -1.01 -5.73 18.56
C ARG A 122 -2.31 -4.99 18.84
N LEU A 123 -2.47 -4.40 20.03
CA LEU A 123 -3.66 -3.62 20.38
C LEU A 123 -3.82 -2.40 19.46
N THR A 124 -2.73 -1.69 19.19
CA THR A 124 -2.72 -0.51 18.32
C THR A 124 -3.09 -0.88 16.88
N ALA A 125 -2.51 -1.96 16.35
CA ALA A 125 -2.83 -2.47 15.02
C ALA A 125 -4.30 -2.90 14.91
N TRP A 126 -4.82 -3.60 15.92
CA TRP A 126 -6.23 -4.01 15.97
C TRP A 126 -7.17 -2.79 15.97
N LYS A 127 -6.91 -1.79 16.83
CA LYS A 127 -7.70 -0.56 16.87
C LYS A 127 -7.62 0.21 15.55
N LYS A 128 -6.43 0.30 14.94
CA LYS A 128 -6.23 0.96 13.64
C LYS A 128 -7.09 0.29 12.56
N GLN A 129 -7.03 -1.04 12.45
CA GLN A 129 -7.71 -1.81 11.39
C GLN A 129 -9.23 -1.92 11.56
N PHE A 130 -9.72 -2.17 12.79
CA PHE A 130 -11.14 -2.51 12.98
C PHE A 130 -12.00 -1.36 13.53
N VAL A 131 -11.37 -0.32 14.07
CA VAL A 131 -12.08 0.85 14.63
C VAL A 131 -11.80 2.09 13.79
N SER A 132 -10.55 2.55 13.74
CA SER A 132 -10.23 3.81 13.06
C SER A 132 -10.40 3.74 11.54
N GLU A 133 -10.03 2.62 10.90
CA GLU A 133 -10.21 2.45 9.45
C GLU A 133 -11.69 2.52 9.05
N ALA A 134 -12.56 1.83 9.80
CA ALA A 134 -13.99 1.79 9.53
C ALA A 134 -14.65 3.16 9.66
N LEU A 135 -14.26 3.94 10.69
CA LEU A 135 -14.74 5.31 10.87
C LEU A 135 -14.29 6.22 9.72
N LEU A 136 -12.99 6.20 9.37
CA LEU A 136 -12.47 7.01 8.27
C LEU A 136 -13.12 6.63 6.93
N GLN A 137 -13.29 5.35 6.65
CA GLN A 137 -13.97 4.88 5.43
C GLN A 137 -15.43 5.35 5.36
N ALA A 138 -16.15 5.40 6.48
CA ALA A 138 -17.50 5.95 6.52
C ALA A 138 -17.52 7.45 6.18
N SER A 139 -16.61 8.24 6.75
CA SER A 139 -16.46 9.67 6.44
C SER A 139 -16.09 9.89 4.97
N LEU A 140 -15.11 9.14 4.45
CA LEU A 140 -14.69 9.20 3.04
C LEU A 140 -15.82 8.77 2.09
N HIS A 141 -16.63 7.77 2.47
CA HIS A 141 -17.78 7.37 1.68
C HIS A 141 -18.85 8.47 1.63
N SER A 142 -19.18 9.07 2.78
CA SER A 142 -20.07 10.23 2.85
C SER A 142 -19.55 11.40 2.00
N PHE A 143 -18.24 11.63 2.02
CA PHE A 143 -17.59 12.61 1.15
C PHE A 143 -17.73 12.27 -0.34
N ALA A 144 -17.45 11.02 -0.72
CA ALA A 144 -17.52 10.56 -2.10
C ALA A 144 -18.95 10.65 -2.69
N THR A 145 -19.99 10.44 -1.89
CA THR A 145 -21.38 10.59 -2.37
C THR A 145 -21.75 12.05 -2.66
N LYS A 146 -21.14 13.01 -1.95
CA LYS A 146 -21.29 14.45 -2.21
C LYS A 146 -20.46 14.92 -3.42
N HIS A 147 -19.33 14.27 -3.69
CA HIS A 147 -18.38 14.66 -4.73
C HIS A 147 -18.18 13.54 -5.76
N SER A 148 -19.00 13.55 -6.83
CA SER A 148 -19.01 12.49 -7.85
C SER A 148 -17.66 12.18 -8.50
N THR A 149 -16.80 13.19 -8.67
CA THR A 149 -15.46 13.04 -9.28
C THR A 149 -14.38 12.58 -8.32
N PHE A 150 -14.68 12.48 -7.02
CA PHE A 150 -13.70 12.11 -5.99
C PHE A 150 -13.07 10.74 -6.25
N GLY A 151 -13.90 9.71 -6.50
CA GLY A 151 -13.43 8.34 -6.72
C GLY A 151 -12.49 8.24 -7.93
N GLU A 152 -12.87 8.86 -9.05
CA GLU A 152 -12.03 8.92 -10.25
C GLU A 152 -10.71 9.66 -9.98
N THR A 153 -10.75 10.78 -9.25
CA THR A 153 -9.54 11.54 -8.91
C THR A 153 -8.57 10.71 -8.07
N VAL A 154 -9.07 9.96 -7.08
CA VAL A 154 -8.25 9.05 -6.27
C VAL A 154 -7.60 7.98 -7.15
N GLN A 155 -8.34 7.39 -8.10
CA GLN A 155 -7.80 6.39 -9.03
C GLN A 155 -6.70 6.98 -9.92
N ILE A 156 -6.91 8.19 -10.46
CA ILE A 156 -5.90 8.91 -11.25
C ILE A 156 -4.65 9.15 -10.39
N MET A 157 -4.80 9.62 -9.15
CA MET A 157 -3.66 9.84 -8.25
C MET A 157 -2.91 8.54 -7.93
N LYS A 158 -3.60 7.44 -7.63
CA LYS A 158 -3.00 6.11 -7.40
C LYS A 158 -2.24 5.63 -8.64
N ARG A 159 -2.81 5.83 -9.83
CA ARG A 159 -2.20 5.48 -11.11
C ARG A 159 -0.98 6.33 -11.40
N TRP A 160 -1.08 7.65 -11.26
CA TRP A 160 0.00 8.62 -11.49
C TRP A 160 1.19 8.35 -10.57
N LEU A 161 0.96 8.15 -9.26
CA LEU A 161 2.03 7.76 -8.33
C LEU A 161 2.69 6.45 -8.77
N SER A 162 1.90 5.45 -9.14
CA SER A 162 2.45 4.14 -9.54
C SER A 162 3.25 4.23 -10.83
N ILE A 163 2.76 4.98 -11.83
CA ILE A 163 3.50 5.26 -13.07
C ILE A 163 4.87 5.85 -12.74
N HIS A 164 4.96 6.82 -11.83
CA HIS A 164 6.23 7.41 -11.43
C HIS A 164 7.00 6.60 -10.38
N PHE A 165 6.70 5.31 -10.25
CA PHE A 165 7.42 4.37 -9.38
C PHE A 165 7.31 4.76 -7.89
N MET A 166 6.15 5.28 -7.49
CA MET A 166 5.79 5.74 -6.14
C MET A 166 4.58 4.99 -5.56
N THR A 167 4.30 3.77 -6.02
CA THR A 167 3.11 2.98 -5.62
C THR A 167 2.90 2.94 -4.10
N ASP A 168 3.95 2.66 -3.32
CA ASP A 168 3.86 2.47 -1.86
C ASP A 168 4.42 3.66 -1.08
N ALA A 169 4.66 4.80 -1.75
CA ALA A 169 5.22 5.98 -1.11
C ALA A 169 4.23 6.65 -0.15
N VAL A 170 2.94 6.64 -0.49
CA VAL A 170 1.86 7.24 0.32
C VAL A 170 0.80 6.18 0.58
N PRO A 171 0.46 5.90 1.85
CA PRO A 171 -0.59 4.95 2.18
C PRO A 171 -1.94 5.32 1.53
N PRO A 172 -2.74 4.34 1.06
CA PRO A 172 -3.96 4.62 0.29
C PRO A 172 -4.96 5.57 0.96
N LEU A 173 -5.22 5.39 2.26
CA LEU A 173 -6.13 6.25 3.02
C LEU A 173 -5.56 7.65 3.22
N ALA A 174 -4.24 7.79 3.39
CA ALA A 174 -3.60 9.11 3.43
C ALA A 174 -3.76 9.85 2.11
N LEU A 175 -3.60 9.15 0.98
CA LEU A 175 -3.82 9.73 -0.34
C LEU A 175 -5.28 10.17 -0.54
N GLU A 176 -6.25 9.37 -0.11
CA GLU A 176 -7.67 9.72 -0.17
C GLU A 176 -8.00 10.98 0.65
N MET A 177 -7.39 11.14 1.83
CA MET A 177 -7.52 12.36 2.62
C MET A 177 -6.85 13.58 1.95
N VAL A 178 -5.69 13.42 1.32
CA VAL A 178 -5.06 14.51 0.53
C VAL A 178 -5.96 14.93 -0.63
N VAL A 179 -6.61 13.98 -1.30
CA VAL A 179 -7.57 14.29 -2.36
C VAL A 179 -8.79 15.01 -1.78
N ALA A 180 -9.35 14.56 -0.65
CA ALA A 180 -10.47 15.22 0.00
C ALA A 180 -10.14 16.68 0.38
N ALA A 181 -8.94 16.90 0.95
CA ALA A 181 -8.45 18.24 1.26
C ALA A 181 -8.34 19.15 0.03
N ALA A 182 -8.06 18.60 -1.15
CA ALA A 182 -8.00 19.38 -2.37
C ALA A 182 -9.40 19.82 -2.85
N PHE A 183 -10.46 19.08 -2.52
CA PHE A 183 -11.84 19.42 -2.88
C PHE A 183 -12.40 20.54 -1.98
N GLU A 184 -11.96 20.59 -0.72
CA GLU A 184 -12.29 21.64 0.24
C GLU A 184 -11.29 22.82 0.11
N HIS A 185 -11.68 23.92 -0.54
CA HIS A 185 -10.85 25.12 -0.63
C HIS A 185 -11.65 26.34 -0.21
N PRO A 186 -11.06 27.26 0.58
CA PRO A 186 -11.78 28.39 1.17
C PRO A 186 -12.42 29.32 0.12
N VAL A 187 -11.80 29.46 -1.05
CA VAL A 187 -12.22 30.42 -2.09
C VAL A 187 -12.85 29.75 -3.32
N LEU A 188 -12.48 28.49 -3.62
CA LEU A 188 -12.79 27.89 -4.91
C LEU A 188 -13.83 26.79 -4.72
N PRO A 189 -14.87 26.72 -5.57
CA PRO A 189 -15.85 25.65 -5.47
C PRO A 189 -15.20 24.28 -5.70
N PRO A 190 -15.81 23.17 -5.22
CA PRO A 190 -15.31 21.83 -5.46
C PRO A 190 -15.13 21.55 -6.97
N PRO A 191 -14.05 20.85 -7.37
CA PRO A 191 -13.78 20.56 -8.77
C PRO A 191 -14.85 19.61 -9.36
N ARG A 192 -15.37 19.96 -10.53
CA ARG A 192 -16.45 19.22 -11.22
C ARG A 192 -15.95 18.22 -12.27
N THR A 193 -14.65 18.20 -12.53
CA THR A 193 -14.02 17.24 -13.46
C THR A 193 -12.80 16.61 -12.80
N SER A 194 -12.52 15.35 -13.13
CA SER A 194 -11.37 14.62 -12.60
C SER A 194 -10.03 15.27 -12.96
N LEU A 195 -9.91 15.89 -14.15
CA LEU A 195 -8.70 16.63 -14.54
C LEU A 195 -8.47 17.89 -13.68
N SER A 196 -9.52 18.68 -13.43
CA SER A 196 -9.41 19.89 -12.60
C SER A 196 -9.13 19.53 -11.13
N ALA A 197 -9.74 18.44 -10.65
CA ALA A 197 -9.48 17.89 -9.34
C ALA A 197 -8.03 17.39 -9.22
N PHE A 198 -7.55 16.61 -10.20
CA PHE A 198 -6.16 16.14 -10.26
C PHE A 198 -5.17 17.29 -10.22
N ARG A 199 -5.35 18.32 -11.06
CA ARG A 199 -4.50 19.53 -11.03
C ARG A 199 -4.51 20.20 -9.66
N ARG A 200 -5.67 20.31 -9.02
CA ARG A 200 -5.81 20.93 -7.68
C ARG A 200 -5.13 20.12 -6.59
N VAL A 201 -5.15 18.79 -6.68
CA VAL A 201 -4.39 17.89 -5.79
C VAL A 201 -2.89 18.11 -5.96
N LEU A 202 -2.39 18.17 -7.20
CA LEU A 202 -0.97 18.47 -7.45
C LEU A 202 -0.57 19.85 -6.90
N GLN A 203 -1.42 20.87 -7.07
CA GLN A 203 -1.19 22.21 -6.52
C GLN A 203 -1.11 22.19 -5.00
N LEU A 204 -2.01 21.45 -4.33
CA LEU A 204 -1.97 21.26 -2.89
C LEU A 204 -0.65 20.63 -2.47
N ILE A 205 -0.23 19.55 -3.14
CA ILE A 205 1.03 18.85 -2.84
C ILE A 205 2.24 19.79 -2.94
N VAL A 206 2.29 20.63 -3.98
CA VAL A 206 3.42 21.53 -4.23
C VAL A 206 3.41 22.75 -3.30
N ARG A 207 2.24 23.35 -3.05
CA ARG A 207 2.12 24.60 -2.29
C ARG A 207 2.07 24.39 -0.78
N HIS A 208 1.61 23.23 -0.31
CA HIS A 208 1.49 22.97 1.11
C HIS A 208 2.87 22.84 1.77
N ASN A 209 3.08 23.59 2.85
CA ASN A 209 4.31 23.48 3.62
C ASN A 209 4.24 22.30 4.60
N TRP A 210 4.53 21.11 4.10
CA TRP A 210 4.55 19.86 4.86
C TRP A 210 5.48 19.89 6.10
N THR A 211 6.50 20.75 6.11
CA THR A 211 7.43 20.85 7.26
C THR A 211 6.85 21.66 8.40
N ALA A 212 6.12 22.74 8.09
CA ALA A 212 5.69 23.74 9.05
C ALA A 212 4.19 23.68 9.39
N ARG A 213 3.36 22.98 8.60
CA ARG A 213 1.91 22.91 8.82
C ARG A 213 1.36 21.49 8.61
N PRO A 214 0.46 21.02 9.49
CA PRO A 214 -0.33 19.83 9.20
C PRO A 214 -1.34 20.13 8.07
N LEU A 215 -1.80 19.09 7.39
CA LEU A 215 -2.94 19.17 6.49
C LEU A 215 -4.21 18.86 7.30
N PHE A 216 -5.16 19.78 7.34
CA PHE A 216 -6.44 19.56 8.01
C PHE A 216 -7.47 18.99 7.04
N VAL A 217 -8.19 17.95 7.50
CA VAL A 217 -9.33 17.38 6.78
C VAL A 217 -10.47 17.23 7.77
N ASP A 218 -11.44 18.14 7.68
CA ASP A 218 -12.62 18.15 8.52
C ASP A 218 -13.82 17.69 7.71
N PHE A 219 -14.26 16.44 7.92
CA PHE A 219 -15.39 15.87 7.18
C PHE A 219 -16.75 16.38 7.70
N ASP A 220 -16.79 16.85 8.94
CA ASP A 220 -18.01 17.16 9.68
C ASP A 220 -18.16 18.66 9.99
N ASN A 221 -17.19 19.49 9.57
CA ASN A 221 -17.08 20.90 9.97
C ASN A 221 -17.15 21.07 11.50
N ALA A 222 -16.49 20.16 12.22
CA ALA A 222 -16.54 20.13 13.67
C ALA A 222 -15.66 21.21 14.31
N TRP A 223 -14.60 21.64 13.63
CA TRP A 223 -13.60 22.51 14.26
C TRP A 223 -13.92 23.98 14.15
N ASN A 224 -13.81 24.68 15.28
CA ASN A 224 -13.74 26.13 15.32
C ASN A 224 -12.29 26.64 15.32
N GLU A 225 -12.10 27.96 15.23
CA GLU A 225 -10.77 28.58 15.18
C GLU A 225 -9.91 28.27 16.43
N GLU A 226 -10.52 28.17 17.61
CA GLU A 226 -9.81 27.84 18.86
C GLU A 226 -9.29 26.41 18.86
N GLU A 227 -10.08 25.47 18.33
CA GLU A 227 -9.70 24.07 18.21
C GLU A 227 -8.58 23.89 17.19
N ILE A 228 -8.67 24.58 16.04
CA ILE A 228 -7.60 24.60 15.04
C ILE A 228 -6.30 25.12 15.68
N ALA A 229 -6.35 26.24 16.42
CA ALA A 229 -5.18 26.79 17.10
C ALA A 229 -4.57 25.81 18.13
N LYS A 230 -5.40 25.05 18.86
CA LYS A 230 -4.94 24.00 19.78
C LYS A 230 -4.25 22.86 19.02
N LEU A 231 -4.82 22.41 17.90
CA LEU A 231 -4.24 21.36 17.06
C LEU A 231 -2.90 21.80 16.46
N GLU A 232 -2.80 23.04 15.98
CA GLU A 232 -1.54 23.62 15.48
C GLU A 232 -0.48 23.72 16.58
N SER A 233 -0.85 24.18 17.78
CA SER A 233 0.07 24.23 18.92
C SER A 233 0.61 22.85 19.29
N ASN A 234 -0.26 21.83 19.28
CA ASN A 234 0.14 20.45 19.53
C ASN A 234 1.04 19.90 18.42
N PHE A 235 0.76 20.21 17.16
CA PHE A 235 1.61 19.85 16.03
C PHE A 235 3.03 20.42 16.20
N VAL A 236 3.17 21.70 16.54
CA VAL A 236 4.48 22.34 16.74
C VAL A 236 5.27 21.64 17.85
N LYS A 237 4.61 21.34 18.98
CA LYS A 237 5.23 20.61 20.10
C LYS A 237 5.68 19.20 19.70
N MET A 238 4.89 18.49 18.92
CA MET A 238 5.14 17.10 18.53
C MET A 238 5.97 16.95 17.25
N ARG A 239 6.24 18.03 16.50
CA ARG A 239 6.89 17.97 15.19
C ARG A 239 8.14 17.10 15.13
N PRO A 240 9.06 17.10 16.13
CA PRO A 240 10.28 16.30 16.08
C PRO A 240 10.06 14.78 15.97
N VAL A 241 8.89 14.27 16.41
CA VAL A 241 8.57 12.83 16.39
C VAL A 241 7.53 12.47 15.32
N LEU A 242 6.98 13.46 14.62
CA LEU A 242 5.93 13.25 13.62
C LEU A 242 6.51 12.92 12.24
N PRO A 243 5.80 12.13 11.42
CA PRO A 243 6.19 11.85 10.05
C PRO A 243 6.24 13.13 9.20
N PRO A 244 6.93 13.13 8.05
CA PRO A 244 7.05 14.30 7.18
C PRO A 244 5.68 14.85 6.74
N MET A 245 4.76 13.94 6.37
CA MET A 245 3.38 14.24 6.04
C MET A 245 2.50 14.01 7.26
N VAL A 246 1.80 15.04 7.73
CA VAL A 246 0.86 14.95 8.85
C VAL A 246 -0.52 15.39 8.36
N ILE A 247 -1.51 14.53 8.53
CA ILE A 247 -2.90 14.76 8.10
C ILE A 247 -3.80 14.63 9.31
N ILE A 248 -4.29 15.76 9.83
CA ILE A 248 -5.15 15.81 11.01
C ILE A 248 -6.60 15.64 10.56
N THR A 249 -7.30 14.73 11.24
CA THR A 249 -8.74 14.46 11.10
C THR A 249 -9.40 14.46 12.47
N ASN A 250 -10.73 14.52 12.52
CA ASN A 250 -11.51 14.48 13.76
C ASN A 250 -11.16 13.25 14.62
N GLU A 251 -10.90 12.11 13.96
CA GLU A 251 -10.55 10.82 14.57
C GLU A 251 -9.04 10.60 14.78
N ASP A 252 -8.19 11.51 14.28
CA ASP A 252 -6.74 11.50 14.44
C ASP A 252 -6.19 12.92 14.65
N PRO A 253 -6.34 13.48 15.86
CA PRO A 253 -5.87 14.84 16.18
C PRO A 253 -4.34 14.98 16.15
N VAL A 254 -3.59 13.87 16.19
CA VAL A 254 -2.12 13.85 16.06
C VAL A 254 -1.71 13.84 14.58
N GLY A 255 -2.54 13.24 13.72
CA GLY A 255 -2.41 13.22 12.27
C GLY A 255 -1.30 12.33 11.72
N SER A 256 -0.84 11.34 12.49
CA SER A 256 0.23 10.40 12.10
C SER A 256 -0.25 8.96 11.90
N LYS A 257 -1.50 8.65 12.24
CA LYS A 257 -2.02 7.27 12.23
C LYS A 257 -1.92 6.60 10.86
N TRP A 258 -2.12 7.39 9.81
CA TRP A 258 -2.14 6.93 8.41
C TRP A 258 -0.87 7.29 7.62
N THR A 259 0.06 8.04 8.21
CA THR A 259 1.29 8.51 7.53
C THR A 259 2.58 8.12 8.24
N ARG A 260 2.49 7.37 9.35
CA ARG A 260 3.66 6.89 10.11
C ARG A 260 4.63 6.06 9.26
N ASP A 261 4.08 5.21 8.39
CA ASP A 261 4.84 4.28 7.56
C ASP A 261 5.40 4.95 6.28
N GLY A 262 4.91 6.15 5.95
CA GLY A 262 5.34 6.90 4.78
C GLY A 262 4.40 8.05 4.44
N PRO A 263 4.84 9.02 3.62
CA PRO A 263 6.11 9.04 2.89
C PRO A 263 7.33 9.41 3.75
N THR A 264 8.49 8.87 3.38
CA THR A 264 9.79 9.34 3.90
C THR A 264 10.10 10.75 3.35
N PRO A 265 11.01 11.54 3.97
CA PRO A 265 11.33 12.88 3.51
C PRO A 265 11.77 12.93 2.04
N LEU A 266 12.56 11.93 1.61
CA LEU A 266 13.06 11.82 0.23
C LEU A 266 11.94 11.47 -0.75
N MET A 267 11.03 10.55 -0.37
CA MET A 267 9.87 10.21 -1.19
C MET A 267 8.93 11.41 -1.34
N LEU A 268 8.64 12.13 -0.26
CA LEU A 268 7.83 13.32 -0.28
C LEU A 268 8.45 14.41 -1.17
N LYS A 269 9.75 14.68 -1.03
CA LYS A 269 10.48 15.63 -1.88
C LYS A 269 10.40 15.24 -3.36
N ARG A 270 10.52 13.94 -3.68
CA ARG A 270 10.41 13.45 -5.05
C ARG A 270 8.99 13.57 -5.60
N ILE A 271 7.96 13.27 -4.80
CA ILE A 271 6.55 13.48 -5.16
C ILE A 271 6.28 14.96 -5.47
N ILE A 272 6.79 15.89 -4.65
CA ILE A 272 6.67 17.34 -4.88
C ILE A 272 7.34 17.75 -6.20
N ALA A 273 8.54 17.23 -6.49
CA ALA A 273 9.25 17.53 -7.73
C ALA A 273 8.49 17.01 -8.97
N LEU A 274 7.98 15.78 -8.92
CA LEU A 274 7.15 15.18 -9.97
C LEU A 274 5.85 15.97 -10.19
N ALA A 275 5.17 16.34 -9.09
CA ALA A 275 3.97 17.15 -9.15
C ALA A 275 4.24 18.54 -9.74
N THR A 276 5.37 19.16 -9.39
CA THR A 276 5.80 20.45 -9.96
C THR A 276 6.03 20.34 -11.47
N SER A 277 6.72 19.29 -11.92
CA SER A 277 6.96 19.06 -13.35
C SER A 277 5.66 18.82 -14.12
N THR A 278 4.76 18.00 -13.55
CA THR A 278 3.45 17.70 -14.14
C THR A 278 2.59 18.95 -14.25
N LEU A 279 2.55 19.78 -13.20
CA LEU A 279 1.81 21.05 -13.21
C LEU A 279 2.31 21.99 -14.29
N LYS A 280 3.63 22.13 -14.49
CA LYS A 280 4.17 22.97 -15.57
C LYS A 280 3.65 22.54 -16.94
N VAL A 281 3.60 21.23 -17.21
CA VAL A 281 3.07 20.73 -18.49
C VAL A 281 1.56 20.96 -18.60
N LEU A 282 0.81 20.78 -17.51
CA LEU A 282 -0.62 21.08 -17.50
C LEU A 282 -0.87 22.57 -17.75
N ASP A 283 -0.14 23.47 -17.08
CA ASP A 283 -0.28 24.92 -17.24
C ASP A 283 0.08 25.37 -18.67
N MET A 284 1.15 24.81 -19.26
CA MET A 284 1.48 25.04 -20.67
C MET A 284 0.37 24.62 -21.64
N ASN A 285 -0.38 23.55 -21.33
CA ASN A 285 -1.54 23.14 -22.14
C ASN A 285 -2.71 24.11 -22.04
N TYR A 286 -2.89 24.78 -20.91
CA TYR A 286 -3.94 25.78 -20.74
C TYR A 286 -3.60 27.10 -21.42
N GLU A 287 -2.32 27.46 -21.45
CA GLU A 287 -1.84 28.76 -21.95
C GLU A 287 -1.54 28.76 -23.47
N ASN A 288 -1.21 27.61 -24.07
CA ASN A 288 -0.82 27.54 -25.48
C ASN A 288 -1.92 26.97 -26.39
N GLU A 289 -2.01 27.48 -27.62
CA GLU A 289 -2.90 26.92 -28.67
C GLU A 289 -2.43 25.56 -29.21
N LYS A 290 -1.15 25.21 -29.03
CA LYS A 290 -0.59 23.92 -29.46
C LYS A 290 -0.87 22.85 -28.43
N ARG A 291 -1.50 21.75 -28.87
CA ARG A 291 -1.70 20.54 -28.06
C ARG A 291 -0.34 20.01 -27.59
N VAL A 292 -0.08 20.04 -26.28
CA VAL A 292 1.03 19.29 -25.71
C VAL A 292 0.57 17.85 -25.54
N ASP A 293 1.47 16.90 -25.76
CA ASP A 293 1.22 15.49 -25.51
C ASP A 293 1.15 15.24 -23.98
N ILE A 294 -0.07 15.33 -23.45
CA ILE A 294 -0.36 15.08 -22.03
C ILE A 294 -0.09 13.62 -21.67
N GLU A 295 -0.31 12.68 -22.59
CA GLU A 295 -0.15 11.26 -22.32
C GLU A 295 1.31 10.91 -22.05
N SER A 296 2.21 11.37 -22.93
CA SER A 296 3.66 11.22 -22.73
C SER A 296 4.14 11.96 -21.47
N ALA A 297 3.62 13.15 -21.19
CA ALA A 297 4.00 13.90 -20.00
C ALA A 297 3.57 13.23 -18.68
N LEU A 298 2.40 12.58 -18.66
CA LEU A 298 1.88 11.87 -17.48
C LEU A 298 2.45 10.46 -17.34
N SER A 299 2.88 9.84 -18.44
CA SER A 299 3.31 8.43 -18.48
C SER A 299 4.83 8.25 -18.51
N SER A 300 5.58 9.30 -18.84
CA SER A 300 7.04 9.22 -18.93
C SER A 300 7.69 9.09 -17.57
N VAL A 301 8.63 8.14 -17.50
CA VAL A 301 9.47 7.89 -16.33
C VAL A 301 10.90 7.93 -16.78
N ASP A 302 11.71 8.78 -16.15
CA ASP A 302 13.15 8.73 -16.33
C ASP A 302 13.70 7.52 -15.59
N MET A 303 14.03 6.46 -16.34
CA MET A 303 14.59 5.23 -15.79
C MET A 303 16.10 5.35 -15.52
N SER A 304 16.78 6.37 -16.04
CA SER A 304 18.23 6.56 -15.87
C SER A 304 18.65 6.87 -14.43
N ILE A 305 17.68 7.25 -13.58
CA ILE A 305 17.91 7.55 -12.16
C ILE A 305 18.13 6.31 -11.28
N TYR A 306 17.87 5.11 -11.83
CA TYR A 306 18.01 3.82 -11.16
C TYR A 306 19.35 3.20 -11.50
N ASP A 307 19.94 2.45 -10.58
CA ASP A 307 21.23 1.77 -10.80
C ASP A 307 21.05 0.48 -11.60
N ALA A 308 19.86 -0.12 -11.53
CA ALA A 308 19.49 -1.25 -12.36
C ALA A 308 17.97 -1.29 -12.61
N ILE A 309 17.57 -1.92 -13.71
CA ILE A 309 16.18 -2.17 -14.09
C ILE A 309 15.99 -3.68 -14.15
N ILE A 310 15.03 -4.18 -13.38
CA ILE A 310 14.60 -5.57 -13.39
C ILE A 310 13.39 -5.65 -14.33
N GLU A 311 13.56 -6.24 -15.50
CA GLU A 311 12.49 -6.50 -16.45
C GLU A 311 11.67 -7.72 -16.00
N ILE A 312 10.35 -7.60 -16.11
CA ILE A 312 9.37 -8.62 -15.73
C ILE A 312 8.73 -9.18 -16.99
N TYR A 313 8.41 -10.47 -17.00
CA TYR A 313 7.59 -11.02 -18.08
C TYR A 313 6.21 -10.35 -18.11
N PRO A 314 5.75 -9.82 -19.27
CA PRO A 314 4.46 -9.14 -19.37
C PRO A 314 3.26 -9.96 -18.86
N LYS A 315 3.31 -11.30 -18.96
CA LYS A 315 2.27 -12.21 -18.46
C LYS A 315 2.14 -12.23 -16.92
N MET A 316 3.15 -11.76 -16.20
CA MET A 316 3.15 -11.66 -14.74
C MET A 316 2.49 -10.36 -14.26
N VAL A 317 2.29 -9.39 -15.16
CA VAL A 317 1.66 -8.10 -14.83
C VAL A 317 0.14 -8.25 -14.87
N VAL A 318 -0.44 -8.70 -13.76
CA VAL A 318 -1.86 -9.13 -13.69
C VAL A 318 -2.88 -7.99 -13.57
N ARG A 319 -2.44 -6.76 -13.30
CA ARG A 319 -3.31 -5.58 -13.07
C ARG A 319 -3.45 -4.65 -14.29
N LYS A 320 -2.88 -5.02 -15.45
CA LYS A 320 -2.88 -4.19 -16.65
C LYS A 320 -4.23 -4.17 -17.38
N ASP A 321 -4.88 -5.33 -17.47
CA ASP A 321 -6.14 -5.50 -18.20
C ASP A 321 -7.27 -5.90 -17.24
N ALA A 322 -8.24 -5.01 -17.02
CA ALA A 322 -9.49 -5.36 -16.35
C ALA A 322 -10.35 -6.19 -17.30
N LYS A 323 -10.18 -7.51 -17.30
CA LYS A 323 -11.01 -8.42 -18.10
C LYS A 323 -12.30 -8.73 -17.36
N GLU A 324 -13.34 -7.93 -17.58
CA GLU A 324 -14.68 -8.08 -16.99
C GLU A 324 -15.29 -9.47 -17.26
N GLU A 325 -14.95 -10.08 -18.40
CA GLU A 325 -15.49 -11.37 -18.86
C GLU A 325 -15.15 -12.56 -17.94
N LEU A 326 -14.08 -12.48 -17.14
CA LEU A 326 -13.60 -13.60 -16.31
C LEU A 326 -14.45 -13.88 -15.06
N LEU A 327 -15.34 -12.96 -14.67
CA LEU A 327 -16.07 -13.04 -13.41
C LEU A 327 -17.49 -13.64 -13.55
N GLN A 328 -17.98 -13.84 -14.77
CA GLN A 328 -19.36 -14.29 -15.01
C GLN A 328 -19.57 -15.81 -14.85
N ASN A 329 -18.49 -16.62 -14.86
CA ASN A 329 -18.56 -18.09 -14.84
C ASN A 329 -17.69 -18.73 -13.74
N ILE A 330 -17.72 -18.16 -12.52
CA ILE A 330 -16.93 -18.65 -11.39
C ILE A 330 -17.56 -19.93 -10.84
N LYS A 331 -16.88 -21.08 -11.00
CA LYS A 331 -17.29 -22.40 -10.48
C LYS A 331 -16.69 -22.74 -9.11
N ALA A 332 -15.62 -22.04 -8.72
CA ALA A 332 -14.90 -22.23 -7.47
C ALA A 332 -14.31 -20.89 -7.04
N LEU A 333 -13.95 -20.75 -5.76
CA LEU A 333 -13.30 -19.54 -5.26
C LEU A 333 -12.03 -19.24 -6.08
N PRO A 334 -11.92 -18.07 -6.76
CA PRO A 334 -10.72 -17.70 -7.48
C PRO A 334 -9.58 -17.37 -6.52
N VAL A 335 -8.35 -17.34 -7.04
CA VAL A 335 -7.20 -16.84 -6.28
C VAL A 335 -7.38 -15.34 -6.09
N VAL A 336 -7.57 -14.90 -4.85
CA VAL A 336 -7.86 -13.51 -4.52
C VAL A 336 -6.60 -12.74 -4.09
N ASN A 337 -6.56 -11.45 -4.44
CA ASN A 337 -5.48 -10.51 -4.11
C ASN A 337 -4.06 -11.00 -4.44
N PHE A 338 -3.92 -11.94 -5.38
CA PHE A 338 -2.62 -12.45 -5.78
C PHE A 338 -2.05 -11.63 -6.93
N ASP A 339 -0.91 -11.02 -6.69
CA ASP A 339 -0.11 -10.32 -7.69
C ASP A 339 1.35 -10.79 -7.56
N PRO A 340 1.88 -11.55 -8.54
CA PRO A 340 3.22 -12.12 -8.42
C PRO A 340 4.31 -11.05 -8.38
N VAL A 341 4.09 -9.86 -8.96
CA VAL A 341 5.06 -8.77 -8.92
C VAL A 341 5.07 -8.14 -7.53
N GLU A 342 3.90 -7.98 -6.92
CA GLU A 342 3.78 -7.49 -5.54
C GLU A 342 4.47 -8.44 -4.55
N GLU A 343 4.22 -9.75 -4.67
CA GLU A 343 4.87 -10.78 -3.84
C GLU A 343 6.39 -10.81 -4.06
N LEU A 344 6.85 -10.68 -5.31
CA LEU A 344 8.28 -10.56 -5.60
C LEU A 344 8.88 -9.33 -4.90
N VAL A 345 8.25 -8.16 -5.02
CA VAL A 345 8.74 -6.93 -4.37
C VAL A 345 8.74 -7.06 -2.85
N TYR A 346 7.76 -7.75 -2.27
CA TYR A 346 7.74 -8.07 -0.85
C TYR A 346 8.96 -8.90 -0.44
N GLU A 347 9.23 -10.01 -1.15
CA GLU A 347 10.39 -10.88 -0.91
C GLU A 347 11.72 -10.16 -1.13
N LEU A 348 11.81 -9.32 -2.17
CA LEU A 348 13.00 -8.50 -2.44
C LEU A 348 13.28 -7.52 -1.31
N ASN A 349 12.25 -6.87 -0.77
CA ASN A 349 12.41 -6.00 0.38
C ASN A 349 12.81 -6.81 1.63
N ALA A 350 12.20 -7.98 1.87
CA ALA A 350 12.55 -8.82 3.01
C ALA A 350 14.03 -9.24 3.01
N HIS A 351 14.63 -9.48 1.84
CA HIS A 351 16.00 -9.97 1.71
C HIS A 351 17.04 -8.88 1.45
N PHE A 352 16.69 -7.80 0.74
CA PHE A 352 17.67 -6.83 0.24
C PHE A 352 17.38 -5.37 0.60
N GLN A 353 16.30 -5.08 1.35
CA GLN A 353 15.97 -3.71 1.73
C GLN A 353 17.10 -3.05 2.54
N HIS A 354 17.96 -3.79 3.23
CA HIS A 354 19.09 -3.22 3.96
C HIS A 354 20.13 -2.56 3.05
N VAL A 355 20.28 -3.01 1.79
CA VAL A 355 21.29 -2.52 0.83
C VAL A 355 20.70 -1.81 -0.39
N ALA A 356 19.46 -2.12 -0.76
CA ALA A 356 18.81 -1.62 -1.97
C ALA A 356 17.39 -1.12 -1.69
N LEU A 357 16.86 -0.32 -2.62
CA LEU A 357 15.49 0.15 -2.67
C LEU A 357 14.86 -0.28 -4.00
N PHE A 358 13.65 -0.80 -3.93
CA PHE A 358 12.89 -1.29 -5.08
C PHE A 358 11.69 -0.38 -5.34
N PHE A 359 11.53 0.04 -6.58
CA PHE A 359 10.46 0.92 -7.00
C PHE A 359 9.76 0.31 -8.20
N TRP A 360 8.44 0.39 -8.26
CA TRP A 360 7.67 -0.32 -9.27
C TRP A 360 6.32 0.35 -9.52
N ASN A 361 5.67 -0.04 -10.61
CA ASN A 361 4.33 0.41 -10.97
C ASN A 361 3.32 -0.73 -10.84
N ARG A 362 2.58 -0.74 -9.72
CA ARG A 362 1.57 -1.76 -9.42
C ARG A 362 0.48 -1.90 -10.46
N TYR A 363 0.10 -0.83 -11.15
CA TYR A 363 -1.06 -0.87 -12.04
C TYR A 363 -0.70 -1.18 -13.50
N GLY A 364 0.50 -1.66 -13.82
CA GLY A 364 0.80 -2.12 -15.17
C GLY A 364 2.23 -1.94 -15.65
N GLY A 365 3.18 -1.67 -14.75
CA GLY A 365 4.59 -1.68 -15.11
C GLY A 365 5.12 -3.11 -15.23
N ASP A 366 5.94 -3.32 -16.24
CA ASP A 366 6.72 -4.52 -16.49
C ASP A 366 8.18 -4.38 -16.03
N CYS A 367 8.49 -3.35 -15.24
CA CYS A 367 9.83 -3.06 -14.75
C CYS A 367 9.80 -2.71 -13.26
N ILE A 368 10.83 -3.14 -12.54
CA ILE A 368 11.18 -2.68 -11.19
C ILE A 368 12.50 -1.93 -11.25
N GLY A 369 12.52 -0.67 -10.81
CA GLY A 369 13.73 0.13 -10.66
C GLY A 369 14.43 -0.20 -9.34
N LEU A 370 15.72 -0.49 -9.40
CA LEU A 370 16.57 -0.74 -8.25
C LEU A 370 17.47 0.46 -8.00
N LYS A 371 17.58 0.89 -6.74
CA LYS A 371 18.55 1.91 -6.32
C LYS A 371 19.36 1.43 -5.13
N TRP A 372 20.68 1.47 -5.23
CA TRP A 372 21.58 1.15 -4.13
C TRP A 372 21.52 2.24 -3.06
N LYS A 373 21.56 1.83 -1.79
CA LYS A 373 21.69 2.78 -0.69
C LYS A 373 23.12 3.33 -0.69
N PRO A 374 23.33 4.66 -0.82
CA PRO A 374 24.68 5.23 -0.96
C PRO A 374 25.60 4.88 0.22
N HIS A 375 25.06 4.85 1.43
CA HIS A 375 25.79 4.53 2.67
C HIS A 375 26.17 3.04 2.81
N GLU A 376 25.68 2.19 1.92
CA GLU A 376 25.94 0.76 1.93
C GLU A 376 26.89 0.32 0.81
N LEU A 377 27.35 1.25 -0.05
CA LEU A 377 28.30 0.95 -1.12
C LEU A 377 29.68 0.55 -0.57
N GLU A 378 30.11 1.21 0.50
CA GLU A 378 31.35 0.93 1.22
C GLU A 378 31.09 1.06 2.72
N VAL A 379 31.44 0.00 3.48
CA VAL A 379 31.12 -0.11 4.90
C VAL A 379 32.32 -0.65 5.69
N PRO A 380 32.49 -0.31 6.98
CA PRO A 380 33.54 -0.87 7.80
C PRO A 380 33.44 -2.40 7.90
N ALA A 381 34.59 -3.09 7.89
CA ALA A 381 34.64 -4.53 7.97
C ALA A 381 34.07 -5.05 9.30
N LYS A 382 32.92 -5.73 9.21
CA LYS A 382 32.22 -6.40 10.31
C LYS A 382 31.62 -7.70 9.81
N ILE A 383 31.66 -8.74 10.64
CA ILE A 383 31.14 -10.07 10.32
C ILE A 383 29.67 -10.02 9.87
N SER A 384 28.86 -9.16 10.49
CA SER A 384 27.45 -8.98 10.13
C SER A 384 27.20 -8.42 8.73
N ARG A 385 28.23 -7.89 8.06
CA ARG A 385 28.15 -7.32 6.70
C ARG A 385 28.70 -8.26 5.62
N CYS A 386 29.34 -9.37 6.00
CA CYS A 386 29.97 -10.29 5.05
C CYS A 386 28.99 -11.03 4.12
N CYS A 387 27.68 -11.03 4.41
CA CYS A 387 26.67 -11.67 3.57
C CYS A 387 26.28 -10.87 2.31
N SER A 388 26.63 -9.58 2.25
CA SER A 388 26.26 -8.70 1.11
C SER A 388 27.45 -7.89 0.60
N HIS A 389 28.59 -7.96 1.30
CA HIS A 389 29.78 -7.19 1.02
C HIS A 389 31.01 -8.09 0.98
N PHE A 390 31.99 -7.73 0.15
CA PHE A 390 33.24 -8.45 -0.01
C PHE A 390 34.44 -7.52 0.19
N SER A 391 35.60 -8.12 0.50
CA SER A 391 36.86 -7.38 0.57
C SER A 391 37.61 -7.45 -0.75
N LYS A 392 38.12 -6.32 -1.23
CA LYS A 392 38.94 -6.26 -2.45
C LYS A 392 40.37 -6.75 -2.22
N SER A 393 40.88 -6.68 -0.99
CA SER A 393 42.22 -7.12 -0.62
C SER A 393 42.28 -7.78 0.76
N PRO A 394 43.23 -8.70 1.00
CA PRO A 394 43.44 -9.27 2.32
C PRO A 394 43.80 -8.17 3.32
N GLY A 395 43.06 -8.08 4.44
CA GLY A 395 43.32 -7.08 5.49
C GLY A 395 42.70 -5.68 5.25
N ALA A 396 41.83 -5.52 4.25
CA ALA A 396 41.13 -4.24 4.05
C ALA A 396 40.24 -3.90 5.26
N SER A 397 40.25 -2.62 5.66
CA SER A 397 39.40 -2.11 6.75
C SER A 397 37.94 -1.94 6.34
N ASN A 398 37.67 -1.88 5.02
CA ASN A 398 36.35 -1.62 4.44
C ASN A 398 35.94 -2.77 3.52
N LEU A 399 34.64 -3.02 3.45
CA LEU A 399 34.00 -3.96 2.55
C LEU A 399 33.17 -3.20 1.51
N LEU A 400 33.20 -3.69 0.27
CA LEU A 400 32.44 -3.16 -0.85
C LEU A 400 31.20 -3.99 -1.08
N LEU A 401 30.10 -3.35 -1.51
CA LEU A 401 28.87 -4.04 -1.82
C LEU A 401 29.05 -5.03 -2.98
N ASN A 402 28.70 -6.30 -2.76
CA ASN A 402 28.73 -7.32 -3.81
C ASN A 402 27.51 -7.20 -4.72
N LYS A 403 27.53 -6.21 -5.62
CA LYS A 403 26.41 -5.94 -6.53
C LYS A 403 26.06 -7.18 -7.37
N GLU A 404 27.05 -7.91 -7.88
CA GLU A 404 26.84 -9.07 -8.74
C GLU A 404 26.10 -10.20 -8.01
N GLU A 405 26.52 -10.54 -6.79
CA GLU A 405 25.87 -11.56 -5.97
C GLU A 405 24.42 -11.19 -5.62
N ILE A 406 24.18 -9.92 -5.28
CA ILE A 406 22.82 -9.45 -4.99
C ILE A 406 21.94 -9.54 -6.24
N LEU A 407 22.43 -9.09 -7.40
CA LEU A 407 21.68 -9.18 -8.65
C LEU A 407 21.40 -10.64 -9.03
N GLU A 408 22.33 -11.56 -8.77
CA GLU A 408 22.09 -12.99 -8.97
C GLU A 408 21.05 -13.54 -7.98
N GLY A 409 21.12 -13.13 -6.70
CA GLY A 409 20.08 -13.44 -5.71
C GLY A 409 18.69 -12.97 -6.14
N ILE A 410 18.59 -11.78 -6.75
CA ILE A 410 17.35 -11.26 -7.34
C ILE A 410 16.86 -12.15 -8.49
N ARG A 411 17.76 -12.62 -9.37
CA ARG A 411 17.39 -13.56 -10.45
C ARG A 411 16.87 -14.89 -9.91
N ILE A 412 17.50 -15.40 -8.84
CA ILE A 412 17.11 -16.66 -8.20
C ILE A 412 15.73 -16.52 -7.54
N LEU A 413 15.51 -15.48 -6.73
CA LEU A 413 14.21 -15.23 -6.10
C LEU A 413 13.12 -14.95 -7.13
N GLY A 414 13.46 -14.17 -8.16
CA GLY A 414 12.56 -13.80 -9.25
C GLY A 414 12.36 -14.89 -10.31
N ARG A 415 12.81 -16.13 -10.09
CA ARG A 415 12.76 -17.18 -11.10
C ARG A 415 11.34 -17.42 -11.60
N GLY A 416 11.14 -17.23 -12.91
CA GLY A 416 9.83 -17.38 -13.56
C GLY A 416 9.00 -16.09 -13.61
N ILE A 417 9.43 -15.02 -12.92
CA ILE A 417 8.81 -13.69 -12.94
C ILE A 417 9.72 -12.68 -13.65
N VAL A 418 11.00 -12.66 -13.27
CA VAL A 418 12.04 -11.80 -13.84
C VAL A 418 12.47 -12.34 -15.20
N LYS A 419 12.45 -11.45 -16.20
CA LYS A 419 12.90 -11.70 -17.57
C LYS A 419 14.39 -11.40 -17.72
N ASP A 420 14.81 -10.22 -17.30
CA ASP A 420 16.20 -9.76 -17.40
C ASP A 420 16.50 -8.71 -16.33
N ILE A 421 17.78 -8.43 -16.10
CA ILE A 421 18.24 -7.34 -15.24
C ILE A 421 19.31 -6.54 -15.96
N GLN A 422 19.03 -5.27 -16.24
CA GLN A 422 19.92 -4.34 -16.91
C GLN A 422 20.53 -3.38 -15.89
N CYS A 423 21.86 -3.32 -15.82
CA CYS A 423 22.55 -2.31 -15.02
C CYS A 423 22.67 -1.02 -15.84
N ILE A 424 22.30 0.11 -15.22
CA ILE A 424 22.52 1.43 -15.81
C ILE A 424 23.84 1.94 -15.24
N THR A 425 24.85 2.07 -16.10
CA THR A 425 26.19 2.56 -15.76
C THR A 425 26.29 4.07 -15.84
#